data_AF-A0A7V9SPI0-F1
#
_entry.id   AF-A0A7V9SPI0-F1
#
_cell.length_a   1.000
_cell.length_b   1.000
_cell.length_c   1.000
_cell.angle_alpha   90.00
_cell.angle_beta   90.00
_cell.angle_gamma   90.00
#
_symmetry.space_group_name_H-M   'P 1'
#
loop_
_entity.id
_entity.type
_entity.pdbx_description
1 polymer ?
#
loop_
_entity_poly.entity_id
_entity_poly.type
_entity_poly.pdbx_seq_one_letter_code
_entity_poly.pdbx_strand_id
1 'polypeptide(L)' 'VADGVDGLPSTTNMCVNGLDVVASPQLVGGVAMQAPDGRVGLLHRAASTFVTPDGRTGVGWMEYNLPPT' A
#
# COMPACT_ATOMS: atom_id res chain seq x y z
N VAL A 1 3.46 2.88 13.91
CA VAL A 1 3.37 4.34 13.69
C VAL A 1 3.73 4.56 12.24
N ALA A 2 2.89 5.29 11.49
CA ALA A 2 3.04 5.42 10.06
C ALA A 2 4.01 6.59 9.77
N ASP A 3 5.29 6.24 9.68
CA ASP A 3 6.40 7.21 9.62
C ASP A 3 6.86 7.46 8.17
N GLY A 4 6.04 7.07 7.18
CA GLY A 4 6.30 7.25 5.75
C GLY A 4 5.59 8.46 5.14
N VAL A 5 5.75 8.63 3.82
CA VAL A 5 5.15 9.73 3.04
C VAL A 5 3.63 9.74 3.22
N ASP A 6 3.05 10.93 3.42
CA ASP A 6 1.61 11.15 3.62
C ASP A 6 0.98 10.34 4.77
N GLY A 7 1.79 10.00 5.79
CA GLY A 7 1.33 9.21 6.93
C GLY A 7 1.04 7.75 6.58
N LEU A 8 1.67 7.23 5.52
CA LEU A 8 1.58 5.82 5.12
C LEU A 8 2.73 5.00 5.69
N PRO A 9 2.58 3.67 5.79
CA PRO A 9 3.68 2.78 6.15
C PRO A 9 4.84 2.89 5.16
N SER A 10 6.07 3.00 5.65
CA SER A 10 7.29 2.96 4.81
C SER A 10 7.69 1.53 4.41
N THR A 11 7.21 0.54 5.16
CA THR A 11 7.36 -0.89 4.87
C THR A 11 6.12 -1.66 5.36
N THR A 12 5.87 -2.82 4.78
CA THR A 12 4.80 -3.74 5.23
C THR A 12 5.30 -5.17 5.16
N ASN A 13 5.23 -5.88 6.29
CA ASN A 13 5.49 -7.33 6.34
C ASN A 13 4.16 -8.06 6.15
N MET A 14 4.14 -9.03 5.23
CA MET A 14 2.94 -9.78 4.88
C MET A 14 3.30 -11.25 4.64
N CYS A 15 2.35 -12.14 4.93
CA CYS A 15 2.46 -13.56 4.64
C CYS A 15 1.33 -13.96 3.68
N VAL A 16 1.69 -14.47 2.50
CA VAL A 16 0.74 -14.87 1.46
C VAL A 16 0.93 -16.36 1.18
N ASN A 17 -0.05 -17.18 1.54
CA ASN A 17 0.01 -18.65 1.37
C ASN A 17 1.30 -19.26 1.96
N GLY A 18 1.74 -18.77 3.13
CA GLY A 18 2.97 -19.23 3.79
C GLY A 18 4.26 -18.63 3.25
N LEU A 19 4.19 -17.70 2.29
CA LEU A 19 5.34 -16.94 1.81
C LEU A 19 5.42 -15.59 2.51
N ASP A 20 6.50 -15.38 3.24
CA ASP A 20 6.83 -14.07 3.80
C ASP A 20 7.31 -13.12 2.68
N VAL A 21 6.77 -11.91 2.69
CA VAL A 21 7.09 -10.85 1.74
C VAL A 21 7.19 -9.53 2.50
N VAL A 22 8.23 -8.76 2.18
CA VAL A 22 8.37 -7.36 2.58
C VAL A 22 8.01 -6.49 1.39
N ALA A 23 7.06 -5.59 1.58
CA ALA A 23 6.64 -4.62 0.59
C ALA A 23 7.11 -3.21 0.98
N SER A 24 7.66 -2.47 0.01
CA SER A 24 8.18 -1.11 0.19
C SER A 24 7.57 -0.13 -0.81
N PRO A 25 6.70 0.79 -0.39
CA PRO A 25 6.20 1.90 -1.21
C PRO A 25 7.31 2.75 -1.84
N GLN A 26 7.15 3.13 -3.10
CA GLN A 26 8.09 3.95 -3.86
C GLN A 26 7.45 5.24 -4.38
N LEU A 27 6.20 5.16 -4.83
CA LEU A 27 5.43 6.30 -5.35
C LEU A 27 4.03 6.26 -4.78
N VAL A 28 3.67 7.25 -3.98
CA VAL A 28 2.38 7.37 -3.30
C VAL A 28 1.48 8.35 -4.07
N GLY A 29 0.20 8.02 -4.20
CA GLY A 29 -0.82 8.93 -4.73
C GLY A 29 -2.23 8.49 -4.33
N GLY A 30 -3.17 9.45 -4.29
CA GLY A 30 -4.58 9.17 -4.04
C GLY A 30 -5.36 8.90 -5.33
N VAL A 31 -6.16 7.85 -5.36
CA VAL A 31 -7.16 7.61 -6.40
C VAL A 31 -8.52 8.07 -5.89
N ALA A 32 -9.15 9.02 -6.58
CA ALA A 32 -10.51 9.44 -6.25
C ALA A 32 -11.51 8.34 -6.62
N MET A 33 -12.34 7.96 -5.65
CA MET A 33 -13.44 7.02 -5.83
C MET A 33 -14.76 7.72 -5.59
N GLN A 34 -15.66 7.67 -6.56
CA GLN A 34 -17.00 8.23 -6.45
C GLN A 34 -18.03 7.12 -6.23
N ALA A 35 -18.80 7.22 -5.15
CA ALA A 35 -19.92 6.35 -4.86
C ALA A 35 -21.17 6.74 -5.67
N PRO A 36 -22.11 5.81 -5.93
CA PRO A 36 -23.34 6.12 -6.66
C PRO A 36 -24.22 7.20 -6.01
N ASP A 37 -24.09 7.41 -4.70
CA ASP A 37 -24.78 8.47 -3.94
C ASP A 37 -24.05 9.83 -3.99
N GLY A 38 -22.99 9.94 -4.79
CA GLY A 38 -22.23 11.17 -5.02
C GLY A 38 -21.10 11.43 -4.03
N ARG A 39 -20.93 10.64 -2.97
CA ARG A 39 -19.78 10.78 -2.06
C ARG A 39 -18.47 10.49 -2.78
N VAL A 40 -17.43 11.24 -2.47
CA VAL A 40 -16.07 11.03 -2.98
C VAL A 40 -15.14 10.65 -1.84
N GLY A 41 -14.45 9.52 -1.99
CA GLY A 41 -13.36 9.09 -1.12
C GLY A 41 -12.02 9.12 -1.86
N LEU A 42 -10.92 9.12 -1.10
CA LEU A 42 -9.58 8.97 -1.63
C LEU A 42 -9.02 7.62 -1.17
N LEU A 43 -8.71 6.75 -2.13
CA LEU A 43 -7.99 5.51 -1.87
C LEU A 43 -6.50 5.77 -2.05
N HIS A 44 -5.73 5.72 -0.97
CA HIS A 44 -4.29 5.91 -1.03
C HIS A 44 -3.65 4.69 -1.65
N ARG A 45 -2.89 4.88 -2.73
CA ARG A 45 -2.26 3.80 -3.49
C ARG A 45 -0.78 4.08 -3.64
N ALA A 46 0.03 3.03 -3.56
CA ALA A 46 1.46 3.13 -3.75
C ALA A 46 1.99 2.08 -4.73
N ALA A 47 2.82 2.51 -5.68
CA ALA A 47 3.65 1.58 -6.43
C ALA A 47 4.71 1.04 -5.47
N SER A 48 4.89 -0.27 -5.42
CA SER A 48 5.70 -0.92 -4.40
C SER A 48 6.61 -1.97 -5.02
N THR A 49 7.78 -2.14 -4.40
CA THR A 49 8.62 -3.32 -4.58
C THR A 49 8.29 -4.37 -3.53
N PHE A 50 8.51 -5.63 -3.86
CA PHE A 50 8.27 -6.79 -3.01
C PHE A 50 9.52 -7.64 -2.97
N VAL A 51 9.92 -8.10 -1.79
CA VAL A 51 11.09 -8.95 -1.59
C VAL A 51 10.75 -10.07 -0.62
N THR A 52 11.10 -11.31 -0.97
CA THR A 52 10.98 -12.48 -0.10
C THR A 52 12.33 -12.78 0.58
N PRO A 53 12.34 -13.53 1.71
CA PRO A 53 13.59 -13.93 2.36
C PRO A 53 14.54 -14.75 1.49
N ASP A 54 13.99 -15.51 0.53
CA ASP A 54 14.77 -16.29 -0.45
C ASP A 54 15.27 -15.46 -1.64
N GLY A 55 15.08 -14.13 -1.61
CA GLY A 55 15.66 -13.18 -2.56
C GLY A 55 14.86 -12.97 -3.85
N ARG A 56 13.66 -13.56 -3.98
CA ARG A 56 12.77 -13.24 -5.10
C ARG A 56 12.26 -11.81 -4.96
N THR A 57 12.10 -11.15 -6.10
CA THR A 57 11.64 -9.76 -6.16
C THR A 57 10.45 -9.61 -7.10
N GLY A 58 9.68 -8.55 -6.88
CA GLY A 58 8.56 -8.19 -7.73
C GLY A 58 8.17 -6.72 -7.56
N VAL A 59 7.26 -6.27 -8.42
CA VAL A 59 6.65 -4.94 -8.34
C VAL A 59 5.14 -5.08 -8.42
N GLY A 60 4.43 -4.14 -7.83
CA GLY A 60 2.97 -4.15 -7.79
C GLY A 60 2.42 -2.92 -7.10
N TRP A 61 1.14 -3.00 -6.73
CA TRP A 61 0.44 -1.91 -6.06
C TRP A 61 0.02 -2.35 -4.67
N MET A 62 0.19 -1.45 -3.69
CA MET A 62 -0.47 -1.52 -2.41
C MET A 62 -1.53 -0.44 -2.32
N GLU A 63 -2.67 -0.78 -1.73
CA GLU A 63 -3.78 0.14 -1.50
C GLU A 63 -4.08 0.19 0.00
N TYR A 64 -4.19 1.41 0.52
CA TYR A 64 -4.37 1.69 1.93
C TYR A 64 -5.72 2.33 2.16
N ASN A 65 -6.54 1.65 2.95
CA ASN A 65 -7.77 2.21 3.47
C ASN A 65 -7.47 2.76 4.87
N LEU A 66 -6.94 3.98 4.92
CA LEU A 66 -6.65 4.64 6.18
C LEU A 66 -7.95 5.01 6.91
N PRO A 67 -7.98 4.92 8.25
CA PRO A 67 -9.08 5.50 9.01
C PRO A 67 -9.18 7.01 8.74
N PRO A 68 -10.38 7.61 8.83
CA PRO A 68 -10.52 9.05 8.72
C PRO A 68 -9.67 9.72 9.80
N THR A 69 -8.91 10.73 9.39
CA THR A 69 -8.17 11.64 10.28
C THR A 69 -9.12 12.54 11.07
#